data_AF-A0AAJ0PDX0-F1
#
_entry.id   AF-A0AAJ0PDX0-F1
#
_cell.length_a   1.000
_cell.length_b   1.000
_cell.length_c   1.000
_cell.angle_alpha   90.00
_cell.angle_beta   90.00
_cell.angle_gamma   90.00
#
_symmetry.space_group_name_H-M   'P 1'
#
loop_
_entity.id
_entity.type
_entity.pdbx_description
1 polymer ?
#
loop_
_entity_poly.entity_id
_entity_poly.type
_entity_poly.pdbx_seq_one_letter_code
_entity_poly.pdbx_strand_id
1 'polypeptide(L)'
;MKLTLPLLVIGMAVWLPTHATAQPWLHIAANGNNPYNSPVQRANPNSRQGSVPATPPVRGPSTQPVPRTPTVENRGIGNGENLRRQQRTPNLEPTRPPRDNPRAP
;
A
#
# COMPACT_ATOMS: atom_id res chain seq x y z
N MET A 1 -1.50 1.67 -75.66
CA MET A 1 -0.64 1.35 -74.49
C MET A 1 -1.56 0.94 -73.37
N LYS A 2 -1.44 -0.29 -72.84
CA LYS A 2 -2.42 -0.89 -71.91
C LYS A 2 -2.20 -0.31 -70.50
N LEU A 3 -3.07 0.61 -70.08
CA LEU A 3 -2.98 1.38 -68.83
C LEU A 3 -3.40 0.58 -67.58
N THR A 4 -3.54 -0.74 -67.69
CA THR A 4 -4.07 -1.61 -66.64
C THR A 4 -3.02 -2.00 -65.60
N LEU A 5 -1.76 -2.14 -66.00
CA LEU A 5 -0.65 -2.47 -65.10
C LEU A 5 -0.33 -1.38 -64.07
N PRO A 6 -0.19 -0.08 -64.43
CA PRO A 6 0.14 0.94 -63.44
C PRO A 6 -0.98 1.14 -62.41
N LEU A 7 -2.23 0.94 -62.80
CA LEU A 7 -3.39 1.15 -61.93
C LEU A 7 -3.53 0.04 -60.87
N LEU A 8 -3.17 -1.19 -61.20
CA LEU A 8 -3.11 -2.31 -60.26
C LEU A 8 -2.01 -2.11 -59.20
N VAL A 9 -0.84 -1.63 -59.61
CA VAL A 9 0.30 -1.38 -58.70
C VAL A 9 -0.02 -0.27 -57.70
N ILE A 10 -0.69 0.80 -58.15
CA ILE A 10 -1.13 1.90 -57.26
C ILE A 10 -2.20 1.40 -56.29
N GLY A 11 -3.17 0.59 -56.74
CA GLY A 11 -4.20 0.01 -55.86
C GLY A 11 -3.63 -0.88 -54.76
N MET A 12 -2.57 -1.65 -55.07
CA MET A 12 -1.93 -2.55 -54.10
C MET A 12 -1.07 -1.79 -53.07
N ALA A 13 -0.48 -0.65 -53.45
CA ALA A 13 0.31 0.19 -52.54
C ALA A 13 -0.54 0.93 -51.49
N VAL A 14 -1.82 1.18 -51.76
CA VAL A 14 -2.76 1.83 -50.81
C VAL A 14 -3.31 0.83 -49.79
N TRP A 15 -3.06 -0.47 -49.98
CA TRP A 15 -3.56 -1.56 -49.13
C TRP A 15 -2.50 -2.18 -48.20
N LEU A 16 -1.38 -1.48 -47.93
CA LEU A 16 -0.51 -1.91 -46.86
C LEU A 16 -1.22 -1.72 -45.51
N PRO A 17 -1.47 -2.78 -44.73
CA PRO A 17 -1.92 -2.61 -43.36
C PRO A 17 -0.79 -1.91 -42.61
N THR A 18 -1.04 -0.69 -42.17
CA THR A 18 -0.20 -0.04 -41.17
C THR A 18 -0.25 -0.92 -39.93
N HIS A 19 0.80 -1.72 -39.71
CA HIS A 19 0.92 -2.51 -38.49
C HIS A 19 0.91 -1.48 -37.35
N ALA A 20 -0.15 -1.52 -36.54
CA ALA A 20 -0.27 -0.67 -35.37
C ALA A 20 1.00 -0.82 -34.54
N THR A 21 1.80 0.24 -34.46
CA THR A 21 2.95 0.26 -33.57
C THR A 21 2.42 0.10 -32.15
N ALA A 22 2.86 -0.97 -31.49
CA ALA A 22 2.53 -1.22 -30.10
C ALA A 22 2.81 0.06 -29.31
N GLN A 23 1.76 0.56 -28.65
CA GLN A 23 1.78 1.79 -27.87
C GLN A 23 2.86 1.70 -26.79
N PRO A 24 3.92 2.54 -26.81
CA PRO A 24 5.07 2.39 -25.91
C PRO A 24 4.73 2.63 -24.43
N TRP A 25 3.58 3.22 -24.13
CA TRP A 25 3.12 3.53 -22.77
C TRP A 25 2.51 2.33 -22.04
N LEU A 26 2.16 1.24 -22.73
CA LEU A 26 1.69 0.00 -22.08
C LEU A 26 2.82 -0.79 -21.41
N HIS A 27 4.08 -0.54 -21.76
CA HIS A 27 5.22 -1.25 -21.18
C HIS A 27 5.68 -0.70 -19.82
N ILE A 28 5.36 0.56 -19.49
CA ILE A 28 5.76 1.16 -18.21
C ILE A 28 4.95 0.56 -17.05
N ALA A 29 3.69 0.22 -17.29
CA ALA A 29 2.88 -0.53 -16.32
C ALA A 29 3.31 -2.00 -16.23
N ALA A 30 3.75 -2.61 -17.34
CA ALA A 30 4.16 -4.01 -17.44
C ALA A 30 5.58 -4.31 -16.91
N ASN A 31 6.19 -3.42 -16.14
CA ASN A 31 7.41 -3.73 -15.41
C ASN A 31 7.12 -4.87 -14.41
N GLY A 32 7.72 -6.04 -14.63
CA GLY A 32 7.52 -7.23 -13.79
C GLY A 32 7.93 -7.05 -12.32
N ASN A 33 8.68 -5.99 -12.02
CA ASN A 33 9.06 -5.62 -10.65
C ASN A 33 8.05 -4.68 -9.96
N ASN A 34 6.95 -4.29 -10.59
CA ASN A 34 5.91 -3.52 -9.92
C ASN A 34 5.06 -4.47 -9.05
N PRO A 35 5.13 -4.40 -7.70
CA PRO A 35 4.34 -5.26 -6.82
C PRO A 35 2.83 -5.05 -6.98
N TYR A 36 2.42 -3.93 -7.59
CA TYR A 36 1.03 -3.58 -7.84
C TYR A 36 0.51 -4.02 -9.22
N ASN A 37 1.30 -4.80 -9.99
CA ASN A 37 0.89 -5.34 -11.28
C ASN A 37 1.16 -6.86 -11.41
N SER A 38 0.79 -7.64 -10.41
CA SER A 38 0.86 -9.10 -10.45
C SER A 38 -0.35 -9.74 -11.16
N PRO A 39 -0.26 -10.98 -11.69
CA PRO A 39 -1.42 -11.70 -12.24
C PRO A 39 -2.59 -11.81 -11.26
N VAL A 40 -2.30 -11.99 -9.97
CA VAL A 40 -3.31 -12.11 -8.90
C VAL A 40 -4.05 -10.78 -8.71
N GLN A 41 -3.33 -9.66 -8.70
CA GLN A 41 -3.94 -8.34 -8.53
C GLN A 41 -4.72 -7.87 -9.76
N ARG A 42 -4.33 -8.33 -10.97
CA ARG A 42 -5.13 -8.11 -12.19
C ARG A 42 -6.45 -8.88 -12.17
N ALA A 43 -6.43 -10.13 -11.70
CA ALA A 43 -7.64 -10.94 -11.57
C ALA A 43 -8.58 -10.40 -10.47
N ASN A 44 -8.02 -9.85 -9.39
CA ASN A 44 -8.78 -9.25 -8.30
C ASN A 44 -8.02 -8.04 -7.71
N PRO A 45 -8.44 -6.81 -8.03
CA PRO A 45 -7.78 -5.58 -7.55
C PRO A 45 -7.68 -5.44 -6.03
N ASN A 46 -8.56 -6.11 -5.27
CA ASN A 46 -8.55 -6.08 -3.81
C ASN A 46 -7.57 -7.11 -3.19
N SER A 47 -6.96 -7.98 -3.99
CA SER A 47 -5.99 -8.96 -3.50
C SER A 47 -4.66 -8.29 -3.15
N ARG A 48 -4.15 -8.54 -1.94
CA ARG A 48 -2.82 -8.09 -1.48
C ARG A 48 -1.76 -9.21 -1.49
N GLN A 49 -2.13 -10.38 -2.00
CA GLN A 49 -1.21 -11.50 -2.12
C GLN A 49 -0.07 -11.13 -3.07
N GLY A 50 1.17 -11.22 -2.59
CA GLY A 50 2.37 -10.90 -3.37
C GLY A 50 2.70 -9.41 -3.51
N SER A 51 1.87 -8.50 -2.99
CA SER A 51 2.20 -7.06 -2.93
C SER A 51 2.79 -6.63 -1.58
N VAL A 52 2.71 -7.49 -0.57
CA VAL A 52 3.30 -7.28 0.75
C VAL A 52 4.62 -8.07 0.84
N PRO A 53 5.70 -7.48 1.40
CA PRO A 53 6.93 -8.20 1.66
C PRO A 53 6.67 -9.46 2.51
N ALA A 54 7.31 -10.58 2.14
CA ALA A 54 7.21 -11.83 2.90
C ALA A 54 7.89 -11.75 4.28
N THR A 55 8.85 -10.83 4.42
CA THR A 55 9.58 -10.63 5.68
C THR A 55 8.86 -9.59 6.54
N PRO A 56 8.46 -9.94 7.78
CA PRO A 56 7.90 -8.96 8.71
C PRO A 56 8.93 -7.86 9.01
N PRO A 57 8.50 -6.62 9.30
CA PRO A 57 9.41 -5.53 9.65
C PRO A 57 10.31 -5.91 10.83
N VAL A 58 11.61 -5.62 10.74
CA VAL A 58 12.57 -5.86 11.82
C VAL A 58 12.17 -5.02 13.03
N ARG A 59 11.82 -5.67 14.14
CA ARG A 59 11.41 -5.02 15.37
C ARG A 59 12.65 -4.67 16.20
N GLY A 60 13.13 -3.43 16.09
CA GLY A 60 14.19 -2.92 16.97
C GLY A 60 13.66 -2.57 18.38
N PRO A 61 14.55 -2.27 19.34
CA PRO A 61 14.13 -1.68 20.62
C PRO A 61 13.41 -0.36 20.34
N SER A 62 12.09 -0.35 20.56
CA SER A 62 11.23 0.79 20.25
C SER A 62 10.64 1.36 21.53
N THR A 63 10.83 2.66 21.73
CA THR A 63 10.10 3.44 22.73
C THR A 63 8.70 3.83 22.23
N GLN A 64 8.38 3.51 20.98
CA GLN A 64 7.10 3.85 20.38
C GLN A 64 5.99 3.00 21.01
N PRO A 65 4.88 3.63 21.45
CA PRO A 65 3.76 2.89 22.02
C PRO A 65 3.22 1.88 21.01
N VAL A 66 2.94 0.66 21.48
CA VAL A 66 2.26 -0.35 20.65
C VAL A 66 0.83 0.14 20.39
N PRO A 67 0.44 0.39 19.12
CA PRO A 67 -0.93 0.77 18.80
C PRO A 67 -1.85 -0.39 19.18
N ARG A 68 -2.85 -0.12 20.04
CA ARG A 68 -3.85 -1.12 20.38
C ARG A 68 -4.87 -1.19 19.24
N THR A 69 -5.27 -2.39 18.86
CA THR A 69 -6.33 -2.60 17.87
C THR A 69 -7.63 -1.96 18.38
N PRO A 70 -8.42 -1.31 17.51
CA PRO A 70 -9.71 -0.75 17.91
C PRO A 70 -10.65 -1.87 18.34
N THR A 71 -11.19 -1.77 19.56
CA THR A 71 -12.20 -2.64 20.15
C THR A 71 -13.35 -1.79 20.70
N VAL A 72 -14.41 -2.44 21.18
CA VAL A 72 -15.54 -1.74 21.81
C VAL A 72 -15.11 -1.16 23.16
N GLU A 73 -14.31 -1.90 23.94
CA GLU A 73 -13.86 -1.51 25.29
C GLU A 73 -12.91 -0.30 25.25
N ASN A 74 -12.11 -0.18 24.20
CA ASN A 74 -11.19 0.95 24.03
C ASN A 74 -11.77 2.09 23.17
N ARG A 75 -13.05 2.00 22.76
CA ARG A 75 -13.76 2.95 21.90
C ARG A 75 -13.11 3.19 20.53
N GLY A 76 -12.22 2.30 20.09
CA GLY A 76 -11.70 2.36 18.72
C GLY A 76 -12.75 1.96 17.69
N ILE A 77 -13.77 1.20 18.10
CA ILE A 77 -14.98 0.93 17.33
C ILE A 77 -16.07 1.89 17.86
N GLY A 78 -16.50 2.85 17.03
CA GLY A 78 -17.40 3.96 17.40
C GLY A 78 -18.83 3.58 17.85
N ASN A 79 -19.06 2.32 18.18
CA ASN A 79 -20.33 1.78 18.68
C ASN A 79 -20.33 1.56 20.20
N GLY A 80 -19.25 1.95 20.89
CA GLY A 80 -19.16 1.82 22.35
C GLY A 80 -20.13 2.76 23.06
N GLU A 81 -20.75 2.26 24.14
CA GLU A 81 -21.60 3.03 25.05
C GLU A 81 -20.89 4.32 25.48
N ASN A 82 -21.63 5.45 25.48
CA ASN A 82 -21.16 6.76 25.93
C ASN A 82 -21.04 6.82 27.47
N LEU A 83 -20.44 5.80 28.08
CA LEU A 83 -20.03 5.81 29.48
C LEU A 83 -18.93 6.87 29.60
N ARG A 84 -19.33 8.11 29.90
CA ARG A 84 -18.47 9.16 30.44
C ARG A 84 -17.68 8.53 31.57
N ARG A 85 -16.42 8.16 31.33
CA ARG A 85 -15.52 7.93 32.45
C ARG A 85 -15.35 9.30 33.08
N GLN A 86 -15.84 9.48 34.30
CA GLN A 86 -15.38 10.58 35.14
C GLN A 86 -13.85 10.54 35.08
N GLN A 87 -13.26 11.64 34.63
CA GLN A 87 -11.80 11.83 34.63
C GLN A 87 -11.35 11.65 36.08
N ARG A 88 -10.81 10.48 36.42
CA ARG A 88 -10.28 10.23 37.77
C ARG A 88 -8.84 10.73 37.78
N THR A 89 -8.51 11.60 38.73
CA THR A 89 -7.14 12.05 38.95
C THR A 89 -6.26 10.81 39.16
N PRO A 90 -5.16 10.65 38.39
CA PRO A 90 -4.24 9.55 38.61
C PRO A 90 -3.67 9.62 40.02
N ASN A 91 -3.49 8.47 40.67
CA ASN A 91 -2.81 8.44 41.96
C ASN A 91 -1.34 8.81 41.72
N LEU A 92 -0.95 10.00 42.19
CA LEU A 92 0.40 10.56 42.09
C LEU A 92 1.29 10.13 43.25
N GLU A 93 0.79 9.27 44.15
CA GLU A 93 1.57 8.76 45.26
C GLU A 93 2.74 7.91 44.73
N PRO A 94 3.99 8.26 45.08
CA PRO A 94 5.14 7.47 44.70
C PRO A 94 4.97 6.02 45.20
N THR A 95 4.86 5.05 44.30
CA THR A 95 4.86 3.63 44.66
C THR A 95 6.18 3.20 45.32
N ARG A 96 7.23 4.02 45.16
CA ARG A 96 8.55 3.74 45.69
C ARG A 96 8.78 4.54 46.98
N PRO A 97 9.34 3.91 48.04
CA PRO A 97 9.80 4.66 49.20
C PRO A 97 10.79 5.75 48.78
N PRO A 98 10.83 6.89 49.51
CA PRO A 98 11.83 7.91 49.32
C PRO A 98 13.24 7.31 49.27
N ARG A 99 14.04 7.73 48.28
CA ARG A 99 15.45 7.33 48.22
C ARG A 99 16.21 8.19 49.24
N ASP A 100 16.73 7.54 50.28
CA ASP A 100 17.71 8.16 51.18
C ASP A 100 19.02 8.37 50.42
N ASN A 101 19.13 9.48 49.70
CA ASN A 101 20.40 9.92 49.14
C ASN A 101 20.94 11.05 50.03
N PRO A 102 21.78 10.77 51.04
CA PRO A 102 22.66 11.79 51.56
C PRO A 102 23.63 12.12 50.43
N ARG A 103 23.41 13.27 49.78
CA ARG A 103 24.45 13.89 48.96
C ARG A 103 25.59 14.20 49.92
N ALA A 104 26.57 13.31 50.00
CA ALA A 104 27.81 13.59 50.72
C ALA A 104 28.44 14.86 50.09
N PRO A 105 28.99 15.75 50.92
CA PRO A 105 29.55 17.04 50.49
C PRO A 105 30.75 16.88 49.56
#